data_AF-A0A6G8TVD3-F1
#
_entry.id   AF-A0A6G8TVD3-F1
#
_cell.length_a   1.000
_cell.length_b   1.000
_cell.length_c   1.000
_cell.angle_alpha   90.00
_cell.angle_beta   90.00
_cell.angle_gamma   90.00
#
_symmetry.space_group_name_H-M   'P 1'
#
loop_
_entity.id
_entity.type
_entity.pdbx_description
1 polymer ?
#
loop_
_entity_poly.entity_id
_entity_poly.type
_entity_poly.pdbx_seq_one_letter_code
_entity_poly.pdbx_strand_id
1 'polypeptide(L)'
;MEQSPKIGDRITDKSRSPDDSTLRDWIGPKAFGHWAELRKWIEAHYPGVFEPEWLFRGKKRGWSLRYKKSRAFCTLLPEYRLFSVEVVLGTAEREKFEARRYGWRTELVKLYDEARAYPDGKWLKVAISSAVDRHDVTELLSLKRPPPRSRD
;
A
#
# COMPACT_ATOMS: atom_id res chain seq x y z
N MET A 1 -26.59 16.73 -10.22
CA MET A 1 -25.91 17.03 -8.95
C MET A 1 -24.86 15.96 -8.72
N GLU A 2 -23.60 16.24 -9.01
CA GLU A 2 -22.51 15.39 -8.55
C GLU A 2 -22.38 15.58 -7.04
N GLN A 3 -22.55 14.50 -6.28
CA GLN A 3 -22.30 14.53 -4.84
C GLN A 3 -20.81 14.76 -4.62
N SER A 4 -20.47 15.68 -3.71
CA SER A 4 -19.08 15.87 -3.29
C SER A 4 -18.48 14.54 -2.78
N PRO A 5 -17.21 14.24 -3.09
CA PRO A 5 -16.59 13.00 -2.65
C PRO A 5 -16.49 12.93 -1.13
N LYS A 6 -16.61 11.70 -0.60
CA LYS A 6 -16.47 11.35 0.82
C LYS A 6 -15.10 10.75 1.09
N ILE A 7 -14.61 10.87 2.32
CA ILE A 7 -13.31 10.30 2.71
C ILE A 7 -13.30 8.80 2.38
N GLY A 8 -12.27 8.35 1.68
CA GLY A 8 -12.18 6.96 1.22
C GLY A 8 -12.66 6.73 -0.23
N ASP A 9 -13.28 7.71 -0.87
CA ASP A 9 -13.77 7.56 -2.24
C ASP A 9 -12.62 7.34 -3.23
N ARG A 10 -12.90 6.56 -4.29
CA ARG A 10 -11.91 6.18 -5.30
C ARG A 10 -11.88 7.18 -6.44
N ILE A 11 -10.71 7.37 -7.05
CA ILE A 11 -10.62 8.03 -8.36
C ILE A 11 -11.21 7.07 -9.39
N THR A 12 -12.36 7.44 -9.96
CA THR A 12 -13.15 6.56 -10.85
C THR A 12 -13.21 7.01 -12.30
N ASP A 13 -12.70 8.19 -12.63
CA ASP A 13 -12.56 8.61 -14.03
C ASP A 13 -11.51 7.74 -14.72
N LYS A 14 -11.96 6.85 -15.61
CA LYS A 14 -11.12 5.91 -16.35
C LYS A 14 -10.40 6.53 -17.56
N SER A 15 -10.66 7.79 -17.88
CA SER A 15 -10.15 8.44 -19.11
C SER A 15 -8.63 8.47 -19.17
N ARG A 16 -7.98 8.70 -18.03
CA ARG A 16 -6.52 8.70 -17.86
C ARG A 16 -6.14 8.25 -16.46
N SER A 17 -4.95 7.69 -16.32
CA SER A 17 -4.39 7.43 -14.99
C SER A 17 -4.12 8.75 -14.26
N PRO A 18 -4.17 8.77 -12.92
CA PRO A 18 -3.90 9.97 -12.14
C PRO A 18 -2.43 10.39 -12.28
N ASP A 19 -2.19 11.68 -12.54
CA ASP A 19 -0.89 12.31 -12.39
C ASP A 19 -0.66 12.78 -10.94
N ASP A 20 0.55 13.25 -10.65
CA ASP A 20 0.92 13.67 -9.30
C ASP A 20 0.09 14.86 -8.79
N SER A 21 -0.35 15.77 -9.67
CA SER A 21 -1.23 16.89 -9.28
C SER A 21 -2.60 16.38 -8.86
N THR A 22 -3.21 15.53 -9.70
CA THR A 22 -4.50 14.89 -9.44
C THR A 22 -4.46 14.12 -8.12
N LEU A 23 -3.37 13.37 -7.89
CA LEU A 23 -3.18 12.64 -6.65
C LEU A 23 -3.09 13.58 -5.46
N ARG A 24 -2.24 14.60 -5.52
CA ARG A 24 -2.03 15.56 -4.43
C ARG A 24 -3.33 16.25 -4.03
N ASP A 25 -4.15 16.65 -5.00
CA ASP A 25 -5.43 17.31 -4.75
C ASP A 25 -6.45 16.33 -4.17
N TRP A 26 -6.48 15.10 -4.67
CA TRP A 26 -7.42 14.06 -4.26
C TRP A 26 -7.15 13.52 -2.85
N ILE A 27 -5.93 13.04 -2.59
CA ILE A 27 -5.57 12.42 -1.30
C ILE A 27 -5.20 13.47 -0.25
N GLY A 28 -4.91 14.70 -0.69
CA GLY A 28 -4.45 15.81 0.15
C GLY A 28 -2.92 15.87 0.28
N PRO A 29 -2.35 17.06 0.51
CA PRO A 29 -0.90 17.30 0.43
C PRO A 29 -0.09 16.51 1.46
N LYS A 30 -0.61 16.34 2.69
CA LYS A 30 0.07 15.54 3.72
C LYS A 30 0.16 14.06 3.33
N ALA A 31 -0.96 13.48 2.90
CA ALA A 31 -1.00 12.09 2.44
C ALA A 31 -0.16 11.88 1.17
N PHE A 32 -0.09 12.89 0.30
CA PHE A 32 0.80 12.90 -0.87
C PHE A 32 2.28 12.89 -0.49
N GLY A 33 2.68 13.56 0.60
CA GLY A 33 4.02 13.42 1.15
C GLY A 33 4.36 11.96 1.50
N HIS A 34 3.45 11.27 2.21
CA HIS A 34 3.63 9.85 2.54
C HIS A 34 3.63 8.94 1.30
N TRP A 35 2.79 9.23 0.31
CA TRP A 35 2.77 8.55 -0.99
C TRP A 35 4.12 8.65 -1.69
N ALA A 36 4.65 9.87 -1.84
CA ALA A 36 5.94 10.11 -2.49
C ALA A 36 7.10 9.46 -1.73
N GLU A 37 7.12 9.58 -0.39
CA GLU A 37 8.17 8.98 0.45
C GLU A 37 8.16 7.45 0.37
N LEU A 38 6.99 6.80 0.34
CA LEU A 38 6.92 5.34 0.18
C LEU A 38 7.41 4.91 -1.20
N ARG A 39 7.01 5.61 -2.28
CA ARG A 39 7.51 5.30 -3.64
C ARG A 39 9.02 5.43 -3.72
N LYS A 40 9.59 6.50 -3.14
CA LYS A 40 11.04 6.71 -3.05
C LYS A 40 11.73 5.60 -2.25
N TRP A 41 11.14 5.17 -1.14
CA TRP A 41 11.68 4.06 -0.35
C TRP A 41 11.71 2.75 -1.15
N ILE A 42 10.63 2.42 -1.86
CA ILE A 42 10.57 1.21 -2.70
C ILE A 42 11.66 1.25 -3.79
N GLU A 43 11.82 2.37 -4.49
CA GLU A 43 12.84 2.51 -5.53
C GLU A 43 14.26 2.34 -4.95
N ALA A 44 14.53 2.93 -3.79
CA ALA A 44 15.84 2.86 -3.15
C ALA A 44 16.19 1.44 -2.66
N HIS A 45 15.23 0.67 -2.15
CA HIS A 45 15.48 -0.66 -1.57
C HIS A 45 15.32 -1.79 -2.59
N TYR A 46 14.64 -1.53 -3.70
CA TYR A 46 14.39 -2.51 -4.75
C TYR A 46 14.63 -1.91 -6.15
N PRO A 47 15.83 -1.37 -6.41
CA PRO A 47 16.13 -0.65 -7.64
C PRO A 47 16.00 -1.58 -8.86
N GLY A 48 15.22 -1.16 -9.85
CA GLY A 48 14.96 -1.94 -11.07
C GLY A 48 14.22 -3.27 -10.85
N VAL A 49 13.67 -3.50 -9.65
CA VAL A 49 12.94 -4.75 -9.34
C VAL A 49 11.47 -4.67 -9.73
N PHE A 50 10.89 -3.48 -9.70
CA PHE A 50 9.48 -3.23 -9.91
C PHE A 50 9.26 -2.19 -11.01
N GLU A 51 8.33 -2.48 -11.91
CA GLU A 51 7.72 -1.50 -12.81
C GLU A 51 6.30 -1.22 -12.28
N PRO A 52 6.05 -0.08 -11.62
CA PRO A 52 4.76 0.20 -11.03
C PRO A 52 3.68 0.42 -12.10
N GLU A 53 2.54 -0.25 -11.94
CA GLU A 53 1.47 -0.32 -12.94
C GLU A 53 0.20 0.34 -12.40
N TRP A 54 -0.33 1.34 -13.12
CA TRP A 54 -1.66 1.88 -12.83
C TRP A 54 -2.75 0.89 -13.25
N LEU A 55 -3.63 0.55 -12.32
CA LEU A 55 -4.76 -0.34 -12.55
C LEU A 55 -6.07 0.36 -12.28
N PHE A 56 -6.95 0.34 -13.28
CA PHE A 56 -8.34 0.68 -13.09
C PHE A 56 -9.18 -0.58 -12.84
N ARG A 57 -9.77 -0.70 -11.65
CA ARG A 57 -10.55 -1.88 -11.23
C ARG A 57 -12.06 -1.60 -11.13
N GLY A 58 -12.57 -0.76 -12.04
CA GLY A 58 -13.98 -0.37 -12.10
C GLY A 58 -14.39 0.62 -11.00
N LYS A 59 -15.64 1.10 -11.06
CA LYS A 59 -16.12 2.20 -10.19
C LYS A 59 -16.00 1.94 -8.68
N LYS A 60 -16.05 0.67 -8.24
CA LYS A 60 -15.95 0.32 -6.82
C LYS A 60 -14.51 0.41 -6.27
N ARG A 61 -13.50 0.19 -7.10
CA ARG A 61 -12.09 0.10 -6.68
C ARG A 61 -11.22 1.22 -7.27
N GLY A 62 -11.66 1.82 -8.38
CA GLY A 62 -11.01 2.93 -9.05
C GLY A 62 -9.58 2.64 -9.48
N TRP A 63 -8.79 3.70 -9.58
CA TRP A 63 -7.36 3.64 -9.83
C TRP A 63 -6.55 3.21 -8.62
N SER A 64 -5.51 2.43 -8.86
CA SER A 64 -4.55 1.97 -7.86
C SER A 64 -3.18 1.76 -8.52
N LEU A 65 -2.09 2.00 -7.79
CA LEU A 65 -0.73 1.82 -8.30
C LEU A 65 -0.15 0.52 -7.74
N ARG A 66 0.01 -0.49 -8.59
CA ARG A 66 0.44 -1.83 -8.17
C ARG A 66 1.95 -2.01 -8.35
N TYR A 67 2.59 -2.55 -7.32
CA TYR A 67 3.94 -3.09 -7.37
C TYR A 67 3.86 -4.62 -7.37
N LYS A 68 4.39 -5.27 -8.41
CA LYS A 68 4.45 -6.73 -8.54
C LYS A 68 5.76 -7.14 -9.23
N LYS A 69 6.23 -8.35 -8.95
CA LYS A 69 7.22 -9.05 -9.79
C LYS A 69 6.57 -10.31 -10.35
N SER A 70 6.83 -11.47 -9.74
CA SER A 70 6.08 -12.72 -9.98
C SER A 70 4.82 -12.82 -9.10
N ARG A 71 4.86 -12.24 -7.90
CA ARG A 71 3.73 -12.14 -6.96
C ARG A 71 3.49 -10.68 -6.60
N ALA A 72 2.28 -10.38 -6.09
CA ALA A 72 1.94 -9.05 -5.59
C ALA A 72 2.91 -8.66 -4.45
N PHE A 73 3.41 -7.42 -4.48
CA PHE A 73 4.24 -6.87 -3.41
C PHE A 73 3.39 -5.94 -2.53
N CYS A 74 2.91 -4.84 -3.11
CA CYS A 74 1.90 -3.98 -2.52
C CYS A 74 1.10 -3.25 -3.60
N THR A 75 -0.05 -2.70 -3.21
CA THR A 75 -0.85 -1.80 -4.05
C THR A 75 -1.10 -0.51 -3.29
N LEU A 76 -0.70 0.62 -3.86
CA LEU A 76 -0.97 1.94 -3.32
C LEU A 76 -2.36 2.39 -3.78
N LEU A 77 -3.15 2.86 -2.82
CA LEU A 77 -4.55 3.20 -2.98
C LEU A 77 -4.76 4.70 -2.74
N PRO A 78 -4.93 5.51 -3.80
CA PRO A 78 -5.27 6.91 -3.66
C PRO A 78 -6.78 7.05 -3.42
N GLU A 79 -7.13 7.46 -2.21
CA GLU A 79 -8.50 7.61 -1.74
C GLU A 79 -8.76 9.07 -1.37
N TYR A 80 -10.00 9.55 -1.48
CA TYR A 80 -10.27 10.96 -1.21
C TYR A 80 -9.91 11.27 0.24
N ARG A 81 -9.00 12.24 0.43
CA ARG A 81 -8.42 12.62 1.73
C ARG A 81 -7.79 11.48 2.54
N LEU A 82 -7.42 10.39 1.87
CA LEU A 82 -6.87 9.19 2.50
C LEU A 82 -5.84 8.53 1.60
N PHE A 83 -4.76 8.05 2.19
CA PHE A 83 -3.82 7.17 1.49
C PHE A 83 -3.80 5.83 2.22
N SER A 84 -3.95 4.73 1.48
CA SER A 84 -3.80 3.38 2.02
C SER A 84 -2.84 2.54 1.16
N VAL A 85 -2.24 1.54 1.79
CA VAL A 85 -1.41 0.54 1.12
C VAL A 85 -1.98 -0.83 1.42
N GLU A 86 -2.20 -1.60 0.37
CA GLU A 86 -2.59 -3.01 0.47
C GLU A 86 -1.36 -3.89 0.36
N VAL A 87 -1.12 -4.72 1.37
CA VAL A 87 -0.04 -5.73 1.40
C VAL A 87 -0.66 -7.11 1.53
N VAL A 88 -0.26 -8.03 0.65
CA VAL A 88 -0.77 -9.41 0.66
C VAL A 88 0.26 -10.34 1.31
N LEU A 89 -0.10 -10.98 2.41
CA LEU A 89 0.73 -11.96 3.11
C LEU A 89 0.25 -13.38 2.80
N GLY A 90 1.04 -14.13 2.04
CA GLY A 90 0.88 -15.57 1.86
C GLY A 90 1.29 -16.36 3.10
N THR A 91 1.20 -17.68 3.05
CA THR A 91 1.45 -18.56 4.21
C THR A 91 2.80 -18.34 4.89
N ALA A 92 3.90 -18.38 4.15
CA ALA A 92 5.24 -18.17 4.72
C ALA A 92 5.44 -16.75 5.31
N GLU A 93 4.75 -15.74 4.76
CA GLU A 93 4.83 -14.37 5.29
C GLU A 93 4.00 -14.22 6.57
N ARG A 94 2.85 -14.90 6.65
CA ARG A 94 2.04 -14.96 7.87
C ARG A 94 2.78 -15.67 9.00
N GLU A 95 3.43 -16.79 8.74
CA GLU A 95 4.26 -17.49 9.75
C GLU A 95 5.33 -16.56 10.34
N LYS A 96 6.03 -15.78 9.49
CA LYS A 96 7.01 -14.79 9.96
C LYS A 96 6.35 -13.64 10.73
N PHE A 97 5.17 -13.18 10.30
CA PHE A 97 4.42 -12.15 11.01
C PHE A 97 4.07 -12.62 12.43
N GLU A 98 3.54 -13.84 12.57
CA GLU A 98 3.19 -14.44 13.87
C GLU A 98 4.41 -14.72 14.74
N ALA A 99 5.53 -15.15 14.15
CA ALA A 99 6.78 -15.35 14.90
C ALA A 99 7.30 -14.04 15.52
N ARG A 100 7.05 -12.90 14.87
CA ARG A 100 7.36 -11.54 15.37
C ARG A 100 6.16 -10.87 16.04
N ARG A 101 5.07 -11.59 16.36
CA ARG A 101 3.79 -11.00 16.77
C ARG A 101 3.90 -9.91 17.84
N TYR A 102 4.68 -10.17 18.88
CA TYR A 102 4.87 -9.26 20.02
C TYR A 102 5.81 -8.07 19.74
N GLY A 103 6.50 -8.08 18.60
CA GLY A 103 7.34 -6.96 18.15
C GLY A 103 6.62 -5.98 17.21
N TRP A 104 5.40 -6.29 16.79
CA TRP A 104 4.57 -5.39 15.99
C TRP A 104 3.79 -4.42 16.86
N ARG A 105 3.44 -3.26 16.32
CA ARG A 105 2.50 -2.35 16.98
C ARG A 105 1.13 -3.01 17.13
N THR A 106 0.47 -2.73 18.25
CA THR A 106 -0.86 -3.26 18.56
C THR A 106 -1.88 -2.98 17.46
N GLU A 107 -1.84 -1.80 16.84
CA GLU A 107 -2.73 -1.41 15.74
C GLU A 107 -2.54 -2.30 14.51
N LEU A 108 -1.28 -2.64 14.19
CA LEU A 108 -0.97 -3.51 13.07
C LEU A 108 -1.37 -4.96 13.34
N VAL A 109 -1.14 -5.45 14.57
CA VAL A 109 -1.59 -6.78 14.99
C VAL A 109 -3.10 -6.89 14.90
N LYS A 110 -3.83 -5.88 15.41
CA LYS A 110 -5.29 -5.82 15.32
C LYS A 110 -5.78 -5.85 13.87
N LEU A 111 -5.19 -5.03 12.99
CA LEU A 111 -5.51 -5.04 11.57
C LEU A 111 -5.27 -6.42 10.95
N TYR A 112 -4.16 -7.07 11.31
CA TYR A 112 -3.85 -8.41 10.85
C TYR A 112 -4.87 -9.43 11.32
N ASP A 113 -5.31 -9.39 12.58
CA ASP A 113 -6.27 -10.33 13.14
C ASP A 113 -7.66 -10.19 12.49
N GLU A 114 -8.10 -8.95 12.26
CA GLU A 114 -9.38 -8.61 11.63
C GLU A 114 -9.40 -8.90 10.11
N ALA A 115 -8.23 -8.95 9.47
CA ALA A 115 -8.15 -9.19 8.04
C ALA A 115 -8.61 -10.61 7.67
N ARG A 116 -9.40 -10.72 6.60
CA ARG A 116 -9.80 -12.03 6.08
C ARG A 116 -8.64 -12.70 5.33
N ALA A 117 -8.40 -13.97 5.62
CA ALA A 117 -7.52 -14.80 4.81
C ALA A 117 -8.29 -15.37 3.61
N TYR A 118 -7.70 -15.24 2.43
CA TYR A 118 -8.17 -15.79 1.17
C TYR A 118 -7.19 -16.87 0.67
N PRO A 119 -7.56 -17.70 -0.33
CA PRO A 119 -6.66 -18.70 -0.89
C PRO A 119 -5.34 -18.11 -1.41
N ASP A 120 -5.34 -16.85 -1.87
CA ASP A 120 -4.18 -16.14 -2.40
C ASP A 120 -3.39 -15.34 -1.33
N GLY A 121 -3.85 -15.35 -0.09
CA GLY A 121 -3.18 -14.70 1.05
C GLY A 121 -4.13 -13.91 1.94
N LYS A 122 -3.57 -13.29 2.98
CA LYS A 122 -4.26 -12.36 3.89
C LYS A 122 -3.94 -10.95 3.46
N TRP A 123 -4.97 -10.17 3.17
CA TRP A 123 -4.84 -8.83 2.57
C TRP A 123 -4.95 -7.79 3.67
N LEU A 124 -3.86 -7.07 3.93
CA LEU A 124 -3.80 -6.00 4.93
C LEU A 124 -3.90 -4.65 4.24
N LYS A 125 -4.96 -3.90 4.51
CA LYS A 125 -5.09 -2.51 4.05
C LYS A 125 -4.69 -1.56 5.18
N VAL A 126 -3.49 -1.02 5.11
CA VAL A 126 -2.94 -0.08 6.10
C VAL A 126 -3.22 1.35 5.66
N ALA A 127 -3.96 2.12 6.45
CA ALA A 127 -4.13 3.55 6.24
C ALA A 127 -2.87 4.31 6.70
N ILE A 128 -2.38 5.24 5.89
CA ILE A 128 -1.13 5.97 6.15
C ILE A 128 -1.45 7.44 6.45
N SER A 129 -1.34 7.80 7.72
CA SER A 129 -1.60 9.16 8.21
C SER A 129 -0.37 9.80 8.88
N SER A 130 0.66 8.98 9.14
CA SER A 130 1.86 9.32 9.87
C SER A 130 3.09 8.56 9.34
N ALA A 131 4.28 8.99 9.77
CA ALA A 131 5.52 8.27 9.50
C ALA A 131 5.55 6.89 10.17
N VAL A 132 4.85 6.70 11.30
CA VAL A 132 4.76 5.42 12.01
C VAL A 132 3.97 4.40 11.18
N ASP A 133 2.84 4.80 10.60
CA ASP A 133 2.05 3.91 9.73
C ASP A 133 2.84 3.51 8.48
N ARG A 134 3.62 4.45 7.92
CA ARG A 134 4.53 4.13 6.82
C ARG A 134 5.64 3.17 7.24
N HIS A 135 6.18 3.32 8.45
CA HIS A 135 7.19 2.40 8.97
C HIS A 135 6.65 0.97 9.08
N ASP A 136 5.44 0.79 9.61
CA ASP A 136 4.76 -0.52 9.64
C ASP A 136 4.67 -1.15 8.25
N VAL A 137 4.28 -0.37 7.23
CA VAL A 137 4.23 -0.84 5.84
C VAL A 137 5.62 -1.24 5.34
N THR A 138 6.66 -0.43 5.58
CA THR A 138 8.01 -0.77 5.13
C THR A 138 8.57 -2.03 5.81
N GLU A 139 8.22 -2.27 7.07
CA GLU A 139 8.59 -3.49 7.79
C GLU A 139 7.86 -4.72 7.23
N LEU A 140 6.56 -4.61 6.96
CA LEU A 140 5.79 -5.67 6.27
C LEU A 140 6.37 -6.00 4.89
N LEU A 141 6.73 -4.96 4.13
CA LEU A 141 7.32 -5.11 2.80
C LEU A 141 8.70 -5.78 2.87
N SER A 142 9.52 -5.41 3.85
CA SER A 142 10.84 -6.02 4.08
C SER A 142 10.73 -7.47 4.57
N LEU A 143 9.71 -7.79 5.38
CA LEU A 143 9.40 -9.17 5.75
C LEU A 143 8.99 -10.01 4.54
N LYS A 144 8.21 -9.41 3.62
CA LYS A 144 7.71 -10.04 2.41
C LYS A 144 8.80 -10.29 1.38
N ARG A 145 9.65 -9.29 1.15
CA ARG A 145 10.84 -9.42 0.32
C ARG A 145 11.97 -8.73 1.08
N PRO A 146 12.88 -9.48 1.71
CA PRO A 146 14.07 -8.88 2.28
C PRO A 146 14.79 -8.08 1.20
N PRO A 147 15.15 -6.82 1.47
CA PRO A 147 15.95 -6.05 0.52
C PRO A 147 17.26 -6.82 0.24
N PRO A 148 17.84 -6.67 -0.96
CA PRO A 148 19.15 -7.24 -1.23
C PRO A 148 20.10 -6.79 -0.11
N ARG A 149 20.88 -7.71 0.44
CA ARG A 149 21.93 -7.34 1.41
C ARG A 149 22.76 -6.24 0.75
N SER A 150 22.93 -5.09 1.41
CA SER A 150 23.95 -4.16 0.98
C SER A 150 25.25 -4.95 0.92
N ARG A 151 25.92 -4.91 -0.23
CA ARG A 151 27.34 -5.23 -0.26
C ARG A 151 28.00 -4.03 0.41
N ASP A 152 28.14 -4.10 1.73
CA ASP A 152 29.14 -3.32 2.44
C ASP A 152 30.53 -3.85 2.07
#